data_AF-A0A7K4KZA1-F1
#
_entry.id   AF-A0A7K4KZA1-F1
#
_cell.length_a   1.000
_cell.length_b   1.000
_cell.length_c   1.000
_cell.angle_alpha   90.00
_cell.angle_beta   90.00
_cell.angle_gamma   90.00
#
_symmetry.space_group_name_H-M   'P 1'
#
loop_
_entity.id
_entity.type
_entity.pdbx_description
1 polymer ?
#
loop_
_entity_poly.entity_id
_entity_poly.type
_entity_poly.pdbx_seq_one_letter_code
_entity_poly.pdbx_strand_id
1 'polypeptide(L)'
;RCPSRSPRCPSRPHGARAVPRQAEAQAIDQELFNEYKFSVDQLMELAGLSCATAIAKAYPPGSFTTSQPAVLVVCGPGNNGGDGLVCARHLKMFGYEPTVHYPKRPNKPLFEGLTTQCQKMGISFLPEFPTE
;
A
#
# COMPACT_ATOMS: atom_id res chain seq x y z
N ARG A 1 -1.74 34.71 18.89
CA ARG A 1 -1.96 34.15 20.24
C ARG A 1 -2.42 32.70 20.08
N CYS A 2 -1.52 31.72 20.21
CA CYS A 2 -1.91 30.31 20.35
C CYS A 2 -2.29 30.05 21.81
N PRO A 3 -3.46 29.48 22.12
CA PRO A 3 -3.82 29.17 23.50
C PRO A 3 -3.25 27.82 23.94
N SER A 4 -2.81 27.81 25.21
CA SER A 4 -2.58 26.67 26.12
C SER A 4 -1.63 25.53 25.72
N ARG A 5 -0.45 25.54 26.36
CA ARG A 5 0.51 24.44 26.47
C ARG A 5 -0.13 23.22 27.15
N SER A 6 -0.10 22.07 26.48
CA SER A 6 -0.29 20.74 27.08
C SER A 6 0.95 20.35 27.92
N PRO A 7 0.82 19.47 28.93
CA PRO A 7 1.91 19.17 29.85
C PRO A 7 3.01 18.39 29.12
N ARG A 8 4.18 19.04 29.02
CA ARG A 8 5.51 18.54 28.62
C ARG A 8 5.56 17.05 28.21
N CYS A 9 5.44 16.79 26.91
CA CYS A 9 6.05 15.59 26.34
C CYS A 9 7.57 15.66 26.59
N PRO A 10 8.22 14.59 27.09
CA PRO A 10 9.68 14.53 27.15
C PRO A 10 10.23 14.76 25.74
N SER A 11 11.23 15.64 25.62
CA SER A 11 11.88 15.99 24.37
C SER A 11 12.43 14.73 23.70
N ARG A 12 11.73 14.25 22.67
CA ARG A 12 12.19 13.12 21.86
C ARG A 12 13.46 13.52 21.11
N PRO A 13 14.47 12.64 21.03
CA PRO A 13 15.68 12.93 20.25
C PRO A 13 15.29 13.23 18.80
N HIS A 14 15.92 14.24 18.21
CA HIS A 14 15.73 14.59 16.80
C HIS A 14 15.98 13.36 15.93
N GLY A 15 14.94 12.89 15.24
CA GLY A 15 14.95 11.68 14.40
C GLY A 15 14.08 10.51 14.91
N ALA A 16 13.66 10.50 16.17
CA ALA A 16 12.77 9.44 16.68
C ALA A 16 11.30 9.73 16.35
N ARG A 17 10.85 9.27 15.17
CA ARG A 17 9.43 9.33 14.77
C ARG A 17 8.59 8.53 15.77
N ALA A 18 7.50 9.11 16.25
CA ALA A 18 6.56 8.39 17.09
C ALA A 18 5.90 7.27 16.29
N VAL A 19 5.94 6.04 16.82
CA VAL A 19 5.19 4.91 16.29
C VAL A 19 3.85 4.89 17.03
N PRO A 20 2.72 5.10 16.33
CA PRO A 20 1.41 5.13 16.98
C PRO A 20 1.00 3.75 17.47
N ARG A 21 0.24 3.69 18.57
CA ARG A 21 -0.48 2.47 18.97
C ARG A 21 -1.69 2.27 18.04
N GLN A 22 -2.28 1.08 18.07
CA GLN A 22 -3.44 0.75 17.22
C GLN A 22 -4.58 1.78 17.34
N ALA A 23 -4.96 2.17 18.56
CA ALA A 23 -6.03 3.14 18.78
C ALA A 23 -5.67 4.54 18.23
N GLU A 24 -4.41 4.94 18.31
CA GLU A 24 -3.93 6.22 17.77
C GLU A 24 -3.94 6.20 16.24
N ALA A 25 -3.47 5.11 15.62
CA ALA A 25 -3.51 4.94 14.17
C ALA A 25 -4.94 4.96 13.63
N GLN A 26 -5.88 4.29 14.30
CA GLN A 26 -7.30 4.33 13.95
C GLN A 26 -7.92 5.71 14.09
N ALA A 27 -7.54 6.48 15.11
CA ALA A 27 -8.01 7.84 15.29
C ALA A 27 -7.51 8.76 14.16
N ILE A 28 -6.24 8.62 13.77
CA ILE A 28 -5.66 9.35 12.63
C ILE A 28 -6.40 9.00 11.33
N ASP A 29 -6.66 7.72 11.07
CA ASP A 29 -7.42 7.31 9.89
C ASP A 29 -8.83 7.91 9.90
N GLN A 30 -9.52 7.90 11.04
CA GLN A 30 -10.84 8.51 11.17
C GLN A 30 -10.81 10.03 10.92
N GLU A 31 -9.80 10.73 11.42
CA GLU A 31 -9.60 12.16 11.18
C GLU A 31 -9.40 12.45 9.68
N LEU A 32 -8.57 11.67 9.01
CA LEU A 32 -8.30 11.82 7.57
C LEU A 32 -9.55 11.65 6.71
N PHE A 33 -10.39 10.65 7.00
CA PHE A 33 -11.61 10.40 6.24
C PHE A 33 -12.76 11.35 6.60
N ASN A 34 -12.88 11.75 7.88
CA ASN A 34 -14.03 12.50 8.36
C ASN A 34 -13.80 14.01 8.37
N GLU A 35 -12.65 14.49 8.83
CA GLU A 35 -12.37 15.93 8.96
C GLU A 35 -11.71 16.45 7.69
N TYR A 36 -10.67 15.77 7.22
CA TYR A 36 -9.92 16.15 6.03
C TYR A 36 -10.56 15.71 4.70
N LYS A 37 -11.60 14.86 4.78
CA LYS A 37 -12.41 14.40 3.64
C LYS A 37 -11.61 13.72 2.53
N PHE A 38 -10.45 13.16 2.84
CA PHE A 38 -9.78 12.28 1.89
C PHE A 38 -10.65 11.05 1.65
N SER A 39 -10.70 10.58 0.41
CA SER A 39 -11.38 9.33 0.09
C SER A 39 -10.41 8.15 0.25
N VAL A 40 -10.98 6.96 0.44
CA VAL A 40 -10.19 5.72 0.62
C VAL A 40 -9.31 5.44 -0.59
N ASP A 41 -9.83 5.61 -1.80
CA ASP A 41 -9.11 5.42 -3.05
C ASP A 41 -7.93 6.38 -3.19
N GLN A 42 -8.06 7.65 -2.77
CA GLN A 42 -6.96 8.62 -2.79
C GLN A 42 -5.79 8.18 -1.89
N LEU A 43 -6.08 7.84 -0.62
CA LEU A 43 -5.02 7.44 0.31
C LEU A 43 -4.43 6.08 -0.04
N MET A 44 -5.25 5.16 -0.54
CA MET A 44 -4.82 3.84 -1.01
C MET A 44 -3.90 3.94 -2.25
N GLU A 45 -4.21 4.85 -3.18
CA GLU A 45 -3.36 5.10 -4.34
C GLU A 45 -1.96 5.57 -3.91
N LEU A 46 -1.89 6.49 -2.95
CA LEU A 46 -0.64 7.00 -2.40
C LEU A 46 0.12 5.93 -1.60
N ALA A 47 -0.59 5.14 -0.79
CA ALA A 47 -0.01 4.07 0.02
C ALA A 47 0.62 2.99 -0.88
N GLY A 48 -0.12 2.48 -1.86
CA GLY A 48 0.39 1.46 -2.78
C GLY A 48 1.54 1.96 -3.66
N LEU A 49 1.49 3.21 -4.14
CA LEU A 49 2.63 3.84 -4.82
C LEU A 49 3.87 3.92 -3.93
N SER A 50 3.68 4.29 -2.66
CA SER A 50 4.78 4.35 -1.68
C SER A 50 5.39 2.97 -1.45
N CYS A 51 4.57 1.92 -1.33
CA CYS A 51 5.04 0.53 -1.25
C CYS A 51 5.87 0.13 -2.48
N ALA A 52 5.37 0.39 -3.69
CA ALA A 52 6.09 0.08 -4.93
C ALA A 52 7.42 0.84 -5.03
N THR A 53 7.43 2.11 -4.62
CA THR A 53 8.63 2.95 -4.62
C THR A 53 9.67 2.45 -3.61
N ALA A 54 9.24 2.02 -2.42
CA ALA A 54 10.12 1.44 -1.42
C ALA A 54 10.75 0.13 -1.92
N ILE A 55 9.97 -0.73 -2.58
CA ILE A 55 10.46 -1.95 -3.23
C ILE A 55 11.47 -1.60 -4.31
N ALA A 56 11.15 -0.65 -5.20
CA ALA A 56 12.04 -0.25 -6.29
C ALA A 56 13.36 0.35 -5.81
N LYS A 57 13.35 1.02 -4.65
CA LYS A 57 14.56 1.55 -4.03
C LYS A 57 15.39 0.46 -3.36
N ALA A 58 14.75 -0.47 -2.66
CA ALA A 58 15.43 -1.54 -1.92
C ALA A 58 15.97 -2.63 -2.85
N TYR A 59 15.27 -2.89 -3.96
CA TYR A 59 15.56 -3.94 -4.93
C TYR A 59 15.48 -3.40 -6.36
N PRO A 60 16.39 -2.49 -6.80
CA PRO A 60 16.30 -1.87 -8.11
C PRO A 60 16.22 -2.87 -9.26
N PRO A 61 15.46 -2.64 -10.35
CA PRO A 61 15.35 -3.62 -11.44
C PRO A 61 16.71 -4.05 -12.02
N GLY A 62 17.65 -3.10 -12.13
CA GLY A 62 19.00 -3.37 -12.61
C GLY A 62 19.91 -4.18 -11.68
N SER A 63 19.48 -4.50 -10.44
CA SER A 63 20.24 -5.38 -9.55
C SER A 63 19.94 -6.87 -9.77
N PHE A 64 19.01 -7.21 -10.65
CA PHE A 64 18.65 -8.59 -10.99
C PHE A 64 19.29 -9.03 -12.30
N THR A 65 19.42 -10.35 -12.48
CA THR A 65 19.93 -10.94 -13.72
C THR A 65 18.89 -10.97 -14.85
N THR A 66 17.60 -10.90 -14.49
CA THR A 66 16.48 -10.81 -15.44
C THR A 66 16.15 -9.34 -15.75
N SER A 67 15.71 -9.06 -16.97
CA SER A 67 15.27 -7.73 -17.39
C SER A 67 13.98 -7.26 -16.71
N GLN A 68 13.15 -8.20 -16.25
CA GLN A 68 11.92 -7.93 -15.50
C GLN A 68 11.88 -8.87 -14.28
N PRO A 69 12.22 -8.37 -13.07
CA PRO A 69 12.22 -9.19 -11.87
C PRO A 69 10.80 -9.62 -11.49
N ALA A 70 10.60 -10.91 -11.27
CA ALA A 70 9.32 -11.47 -10.87
C ALA A 70 8.98 -11.06 -9.43
N VAL A 71 7.72 -10.67 -9.18
CA VAL A 71 7.23 -10.31 -7.84
C VAL A 71 5.87 -10.97 -7.60
N LEU A 72 5.73 -11.72 -6.52
CA LEU A 72 4.42 -12.20 -6.06
C LEU A 72 3.84 -11.20 -5.05
N VAL A 73 2.68 -10.63 -5.37
CA VAL A 73 1.92 -9.75 -4.48
C VAL A 73 0.75 -10.52 -3.88
N VAL A 74 0.75 -10.68 -2.56
CA VAL A 74 -0.28 -11.43 -1.83
C VAL A 74 -1.26 -10.46 -1.18
N CYS A 75 -2.49 -10.40 -1.69
CA CYS A 75 -3.50 -9.46 -1.23
C CYS A 75 -4.46 -10.11 -0.22
N GLY A 76 -4.61 -9.50 0.95
CA GLY A 76 -5.62 -9.89 1.95
C GLY A 76 -7.01 -9.28 1.69
N PRO A 77 -8.05 -9.66 2.45
CA PRO A 77 -9.45 -9.30 2.18
C PRO A 77 -9.86 -7.87 2.60
N GLY A 78 -8.91 -6.95 2.75
CA GLY A 78 -9.17 -5.61 3.32
C GLY A 78 -8.39 -4.52 2.62
N ASN A 79 -8.29 -3.35 3.27
CA ASN A 79 -7.61 -2.18 2.69
C ASN A 79 -6.16 -2.48 2.31
N ASN A 80 -5.42 -3.24 3.14
CA ASN A 80 -4.06 -3.68 2.80
C ASN A 80 -3.98 -4.52 1.51
N GLY A 81 -5.05 -5.26 1.18
CA GLY A 81 -5.14 -5.95 -0.10
C GLY A 81 -5.31 -4.98 -1.27
N GLY A 82 -6.08 -3.92 -1.06
CA GLY A 82 -6.18 -2.79 -2.00
C GLY A 82 -4.85 -2.10 -2.22
N ASP A 83 -4.10 -1.81 -1.15
CA ASP A 83 -2.74 -1.26 -1.23
C ASP A 83 -1.82 -2.18 -2.04
N GLY A 84 -1.96 -3.50 -1.86
CA GLY A 84 -1.25 -4.51 -2.64
C GLY A 84 -1.58 -4.46 -4.13
N LEU A 85 -2.85 -4.32 -4.51
CA LEU A 85 -3.25 -4.19 -5.92
C LEU A 85 -2.69 -2.92 -6.56
N VAL A 86 -2.76 -1.79 -5.86
CA VAL A 86 -2.14 -0.53 -6.31
C VAL A 86 -0.63 -0.70 -6.44
N CYS A 87 0.03 -1.31 -5.45
CA CYS A 87 1.46 -1.60 -5.46
C CYS A 87 1.85 -2.47 -6.67
N ALA A 88 1.12 -3.56 -6.94
CA ALA A 88 1.34 -4.42 -8.10
C ALA A 88 1.28 -3.61 -9.42
N ARG A 89 0.28 -2.74 -9.56
CA ARG A 89 0.14 -1.88 -10.74
C ARG A 89 1.33 -0.95 -10.93
N HIS A 90 1.80 -0.29 -9.87
CA HIS A 90 2.98 0.57 -9.93
C HIS A 90 4.27 -0.21 -10.19
N LEU A 91 4.43 -1.39 -9.59
CA LEU A 91 5.57 -2.27 -9.88
C LEU A 91 5.65 -2.65 -11.36
N LYS A 92 4.51 -2.94 -12.02
CA LYS A 92 4.49 -3.18 -13.48
C LYS A 92 5.04 -1.97 -14.25
N MET A 93 4.67 -0.75 -13.87
CA MET A 93 5.18 0.49 -14.50
C MET A 93 6.66 0.75 -14.19
N PHE A 94 7.16 0.24 -13.07
CA PHE A 94 8.57 0.36 -12.69
C PHE A 94 9.48 -0.72 -13.30
N GLY A 95 8.94 -1.58 -14.16
CA GLY A 95 9.72 -2.60 -14.89
C GLY A 95 9.84 -3.95 -14.18
N TYR A 96 8.99 -4.22 -13.19
CA TYR A 96 8.86 -5.55 -12.59
C TYR A 96 7.84 -6.39 -13.35
N GLU A 97 7.86 -7.70 -13.10
CA GLU A 97 6.85 -8.65 -13.55
C GLU A 97 6.00 -9.14 -12.35
N PRO A 98 5.04 -8.32 -11.89
CA PRO A 98 4.18 -8.69 -10.78
C PRO A 98 3.16 -9.76 -11.18
N THR A 99 2.88 -10.66 -10.25
CA THR A 99 1.75 -11.58 -10.26
C THR A 99 1.00 -11.42 -8.94
N VAL A 100 -0.33 -11.51 -8.95
CA VAL A 100 -1.16 -11.30 -7.76
C VAL A 100 -1.80 -12.60 -7.29
N HIS A 101 -1.70 -12.92 -6.00
CA HIS A 101 -2.57 -13.89 -5.35
C HIS A 101 -3.59 -13.16 -4.48
N TYR A 102 -4.89 -13.27 -4.81
CA TYR A 102 -5.97 -12.55 -4.11
C TYR A 102 -7.20 -13.46 -3.90
N PRO A 103 -7.16 -14.34 -2.87
CA PRO A 103 -8.13 -15.43 -2.71
C PRO A 103 -9.47 -14.98 -2.15
N LYS A 104 -9.51 -13.89 -1.37
CA LYS A 104 -10.72 -13.36 -0.75
C LYS A 104 -10.92 -11.90 -1.15
N ARG A 105 -11.81 -11.66 -2.11
CA ARG A 105 -12.06 -10.34 -2.69
C ARG A 105 -13.35 -9.75 -2.11
N PRO A 106 -13.32 -8.61 -1.42
CA PRO A 106 -14.55 -7.95 -0.97
C PRO A 106 -15.39 -7.53 -2.17
N ASN A 107 -16.69 -7.77 -2.09
CA ASN A 107 -17.66 -7.32 -3.09
C ASN A 107 -17.94 -5.81 -2.90
N LYS A 108 -17.00 -4.97 -3.33
CA LYS A 108 -17.14 -3.50 -3.37
C LYS A 108 -16.54 -2.95 -4.66
N PRO A 109 -17.16 -1.92 -5.27
CA PRO A 109 -16.69 -1.35 -6.55
C PRO A 109 -15.21 -0.93 -6.56
N LEU A 110 -14.69 -0.44 -5.42
CA LEU A 110 -13.28 -0.08 -5.29
C LEU A 110 -12.35 -1.26 -5.63
N PHE A 111 -12.57 -2.42 -5.01
CA PHE A 111 -11.68 -3.58 -5.20
C PHE A 111 -11.87 -4.25 -6.56
N GLU A 112 -13.09 -4.20 -7.11
CA GLU A 112 -13.37 -4.63 -8.49
C GLU A 112 -12.64 -3.74 -9.51
N GLY A 113 -12.67 -2.41 -9.29
CA GLY A 113 -11.93 -1.43 -10.08
C GLY A 113 -10.42 -1.69 -10.04
N LEU A 114 -9.84 -1.85 -8.85
CA LEU A 114 -8.41 -2.15 -8.68
C LEU A 114 -8.01 -3.47 -9.34
N THR A 115 -8.84 -4.51 -9.20
CA THR A 115 -8.62 -5.80 -9.87
C THR A 115 -8.63 -5.64 -11.39
N THR A 116 -9.62 -4.90 -11.92
CA THR A 116 -9.76 -4.64 -13.36
C THR A 116 -8.56 -3.86 -13.89
N GLN A 117 -8.09 -2.84 -13.17
CA GLN A 117 -6.90 -2.06 -13.54
C GLN A 117 -5.65 -2.94 -13.66
N CYS A 118 -5.42 -3.83 -12.68
CA CYS A 118 -4.30 -4.77 -12.74
C CYS A 118 -4.39 -5.69 -13.97
N GLN A 119 -5.57 -6.27 -14.22
CA GLN A 119 -5.81 -7.12 -15.38
C GLN A 119 -5.61 -6.39 -16.70
N LYS A 120 -6.08 -5.14 -16.82
CA LYS A 120 -5.89 -4.29 -18.01
C LYS A 120 -4.44 -3.90 -18.26
N MET A 121 -3.59 -4.00 -17.23
CA MET A 121 -2.14 -3.82 -17.34
C MET A 121 -1.39 -5.15 -17.53
N GLY A 122 -2.11 -6.24 -17.81
CA GLY A 122 -1.52 -7.55 -18.10
C GLY A 122 -0.97 -8.25 -16.86
N ILE A 123 -1.40 -7.88 -15.65
CA ILE A 123 -0.99 -8.52 -14.40
C ILE A 123 -1.85 -9.77 -14.17
N SER A 124 -1.19 -10.93 -14.09
CA SER A 124 -1.83 -12.22 -13.87
C SER A 124 -2.29 -12.41 -12.42
N PHE A 125 -3.40 -13.12 -12.23
CA PHE A 125 -3.91 -13.50 -10.91
C PHE A 125 -3.81 -15.02 -10.73
N LEU A 126 -3.12 -15.46 -9.69
CA LEU A 126 -3.00 -16.87 -9.33
C LEU A 126 -4.21 -17.31 -8.50
N PRO A 127 -4.94 -18.36 -8.94
CA PRO A 127 -6.08 -18.88 -8.19
C PRO A 127 -5.65 -19.57 -6.89
N GLU A 128 -4.50 -20.23 -6.92
CA GLU A 128 -3.91 -20.96 -5.80
C GLU A 128 -2.56 -20.35 -5.44
N PHE A 129 -2.12 -20.58 -4.20
CA PHE A 129 -0.78 -20.18 -3.79
C PHE A 129 0.24 -21.13 -4.43
N PRO A 130 1.35 -20.64 -5.02
CA PRO A 130 2.38 -21.51 -5.58
C PRO A 130 2.87 -22.51 -4.54
N THR A 131 2.81 -23.80 -4.87
CA THR A 131 3.56 -24.84 -4.15
C THR A 131 5.01 -24.77 -4.61
N GLU A 132 5.95 -25.03 -3.69
CA GLU A 132 7.39 -25.08 -3.99
C GLU A 132 7.74 -26.04 -5.14
#